data_AF-A0A8J4L015-F1
#
_entry.id   AF-A0A8J4L015-F1
#
_cell.length_a   1.000
_cell.length_b   1.000
_cell.length_c   1.000
_cell.angle_alpha   90.00
_cell.angle_beta   90.00
_cell.angle_gamma   90.00
#
_symmetry.space_group_name_H-M   'P 1'
#
loop_
_entity.id
_entity.type
_entity.pdbx_description
1 polymer ?
#
loop_
_entity_poly.entity_id
_entity_poly.type
_entity_poly.pdbx_seq_one_letter_code
_entity_poly.pdbx_strand_id
1 'polypeptide(L)' 'TAEDSQHLFAFTWRGQQLTWTHLPQGFTGSPTIFSHLLKDDLKDIILPGGSILVQYVGDLLL' A
#
# COMPACT_ATOMS: atom_id res chain seq x y z
N THR A 1 -7.38 -15.17 3.35
CA THR A 1 -6.04 -14.73 2.88
C THR A 1 -6.20 -13.70 1.78
N ALA A 2 -5.13 -13.03 1.32
CA ALA A 2 -5.23 -12.07 0.21
C ALA A 2 -5.84 -12.70 -1.05
N GLU A 3 -5.56 -13.99 -1.29
CA GLU A 3 -6.14 -14.80 -2.37
C GLU A 3 -7.68 -14.83 -2.33
N ASP A 4 -8.27 -14.96 -1.13
CA ASP A 4 -9.72 -14.96 -0.98
C ASP A 4 -10.38 -13.63 -1.37
N SER A 5 -9.63 -12.53 -1.38
CA SER A 5 -10.17 -11.18 -1.67
C SER A 5 -9.90 -10.69 -3.09
N GLN A 6 -9.08 -11.39 -3.89
CA GLN A 6 -8.72 -10.96 -5.25
C GLN A 6 -9.94 -10.87 -6.18
N HIS A 7 -10.93 -11.76 -6.02
CA HIS A 7 -12.13 -11.75 -6.86
C HIS A 7 -12.96 -10.46 -6.71
N LEU A 8 -12.85 -9.75 -5.58
CA LEU A 8 -13.53 -8.46 -5.35
C LEU A 8 -13.00 -7.33 -6.25
N PHE A 9 -11.79 -7.49 -6.77
CA PHE A 9 -11.11 -6.51 -7.60
C PHE A 9 -11.03 -6.95 -9.07
N ALA A 10 -11.92 -7.84 -9.51
CA ALA A 10 -11.93 -8.27 -10.91
C ALA A 10 -12.38 -7.13 -11.85
N PHE A 11 -11.75 -7.03 -13.02
CA PHE A 11 -12.13 -6.12 -14.10
C PHE A 11 -12.01 -6.80 -15.47
N THR A 12 -12.68 -6.25 -16.48
CA THR A 12 -12.69 -6.82 -17.83
C THR A 12 -11.89 -5.95 -18.79
N TRP A 13 -10.98 -6.57 -19.54
CA TRP A 13 -10.23 -5.94 -20.60
C TRP A 13 -10.24 -6.82 -21.85
N ARG A 14 -10.69 -6.28 -22.99
CA ARG A 14 -10.76 -6.99 -24.28
C ARG A 14 -11.47 -8.36 -24.22
N GLY A 15 -12.54 -8.45 -23.42
CA GLY A 15 -13.31 -9.68 -23.24
C GLY A 15 -12.68 -10.71 -22.28
N GLN A 16 -11.53 -10.41 -21.67
CA GLN A 16 -10.90 -11.24 -20.65
C GLN A 16 -11.08 -10.61 -19.27
N GLN A 17 -11.44 -11.43 -18.28
CA GLN A 17 -11.48 -11.03 -16.88
C GLN A 17 -10.08 -11.13 -16.27
N LEU A 18 -9.64 -10.07 -15.61
CA LEU A 18 -8.38 -9.95 -14.90
C LEU A 18 -8.67 -9.57 -13.45
N THR A 19 -7.73 -9.86 -12.54
CA THR A 19 -7.80 -9.45 -11.15
C THR A 19 -6.47 -8.82 -10.74
N TRP A 20 -6.52 -7.98 -9.71
CA TRP A 20 -5.33 -7.38 -9.12
C TRP A 20 -4.65 -8.35 -8.15
N THR A 21 -3.36 -8.60 -8.36
CA THR A 21 -2.52 -9.39 -7.44
C THR A 21 -1.92 -8.55 -6.31
N HIS A 22 -1.95 -7.22 -6.47
CA HIS A 22 -1.53 -6.23 -5.48
C HIS A 22 -2.71 -5.29 -5.16
N LEU A 23 -2.53 -4.47 -4.13
CA LEU A 23 -3.56 -3.54 -3.67
C LEU A 23 -3.90 -2.51 -4.76
N PRO A 24 -5.14 -2.50 -5.30
CA PRO A 24 -5.48 -1.63 -6.41
C PRO A 24 -5.53 -0.16 -5.97
N GLN A 25 -5.01 0.71 -6.84
CA GLN A 25 -5.14 2.15 -6.67
C GLN A 25 -6.62 2.55 -6.81
N GLY A 26 -7.13 3.31 -5.83
CA GLY A 26 -8.55 3.71 -5.78
C GLY A 26 -9.42 2.87 -4.84
N PHE A 27 -8.89 1.80 -4.24
CA PHE A 27 -9.57 1.15 -3.11
C PHE A 27 -9.46 2.04 -1.86
N THR A 28 -10.58 2.39 -1.24
CA THR A 28 -10.63 3.30 -0.08
C THR A 28 -9.78 2.80 1.11
N GLY A 29 -9.63 1.48 1.27
CA GLY A 29 -8.78 0.89 2.30
C GLY A 29 -7.30 0.79 1.92
N SER A 30 -6.96 1.03 0.65
CA SER A 30 -5.58 0.90 0.15
C SER A 30 -4.58 1.80 0.88
N PRO A 31 -4.86 3.10 1.05
CA PRO A 31 -3.91 4.00 1.70
C PRO A 31 -3.69 3.65 3.19
N THR A 32 -4.72 3.20 3.89
CA THR A 32 -4.63 2.81 5.31
C THR A 32 -3.78 1.56 5.49
N ILE A 33 -4.02 0.52 4.69
CA ILE A 33 -3.27 -0.74 4.77
C ILE A 33 -1.79 -0.49 4.42
N PHE A 34 -1.54 0.25 3.33
CA PHE A 34 -0.18 0.58 2.92
C PHE A 34 0.55 1.44 3.96
N SER A 35 -0.12 2.47 4.49
CA SER A 35 0.46 3.35 5.50
C SER A 35 0.87 2.60 6.77
N HIS A 36 0.05 1.64 7.21
CA HIS A 36 0.37 0.84 8.40
C HIS A 36 1.59 -0.04 8.20
N LEU A 37 1.66 -0.77 7.08
CA LEU A 37 2.81 -1.60 6.74
C LEU A 37 4.08 -0.75 6.60
N LEU A 38 3.98 0.36 5.87
CA LEU A 38 5.10 1.27 5.68
C LEU A 38 5.58 1.87 7.01
N LYS A 39 4.68 2.16 7.95
CA LYS A 39 5.06 2.64 9.28
C LYS A 39 5.84 1.59 10.08
N ASP A 40 5.43 0.33 10.00
CA ASP A 40 6.11 -0.78 10.66
C ASP A 40 7.50 -1.04 10.05
N ASP A 41 7.64 -0.89 8.73
CA ASP A 41 8.91 -1.03 8.02
C ASP A 41 9.90 0.10 8.38
N LEU A 42 9.39 1.31 8.63
CA LEU A 42 10.21 2.49 8.92
C LEU A 42 10.52 2.68 10.41
N LYS A 43 9.93 1.89 11.31
CA LYS A 43 10.07 2.07 12.77
C LYS A 43 11.52 1.99 13.27
N ASP A 44 12.35 1.21 12.58
CA ASP A 44 13.74 0.93 12.96
C ASP A 44 14.76 1.76 12.14
N ILE A 45 14.28 2.71 11.32
CA ILE A 45 15.17 3.60 10.57
C ILE A 45 15.88 4.58 11.51
N ILE A 46 17.21 4.63 11.38
CA ILE A 46 18.05 5.65 12.02
C ILE A 46 18.61 6.55 10.92
N LEU A 47 18.24 7.82 10.98
CA LEU A 47 18.72 8.83 10.04
C LEU A 47 19.97 9.54 10.57
N PRO A 48 20.94 9.84 9.71
CA PRO A 48 22.15 10.55 10.12
C PRO A 48 21.81 11.98 10.55
N GLY A 49 22.56 12.52 11.51
CA GLY A 49 22.45 13.93 11.91
C GLY A 49 21.24 14.29 12.78
N GLY A 50 20.47 13.29 13.26
CA GLY A 50 19.28 13.53 14.08
C GLY A 50 18.05 14.00 13.30
N SER A 51 18.04 13.80 11.98
CA SER A 51 16.87 14.07 11.14
C SER A 51 15.66 13.23 11.54
N ILE A 52 14.46 13.77 11.30
CA ILE A 52 13.19 13.16 11.67
C ILE A 52 12.48 12.73 10.40
N LEU A 53 12.12 11.45 10.31
CA LEU A 53 11.25 10.96 9.24
C LEU A 53 9.79 11.21 9.62
N VAL A 54 9.06 11.93 8.77
CA VAL A 54 7.61 12.13 8.91
C VAL A 54 6.92 11.37 7.78
N GLN A 55 5.98 10.49 8.14
CA GLN A 55 5.17 9.74 7.19
C GLN A 55 3.74 10.28 7.17
N TYR A 56 3.21 10.56 5.98
CA TYR A 56 1.80 10.87 5.75
C TYR A 56 1.22 9.89 4.74
N VAL A 57 0.48 8.89 5.22
CA VAL A 57 -0.12 7.84 4.37
C VAL A 57 0.94 7.08 3.56
N GLY A 58 1.22 7.51 2.33
CA GLY A 58 2.29 6.98 1.47
C GLY A 58 3.44 7.95 1.20
N ASP A 59 3.33 9.20 1.65
CA ASP A 59 4.34 10.22 1.49
C ASP A 59 5.35 10.19 2.64
N LEU A 60 6.62 10.42 2.31
CA LEU A 60 7.72 10.50 3.27
C LEU A 60 8.40 11.86 3.16
N LEU A 61 8.54 12.53 4.30
CA LEU A 61 9.28 13.78 4.45
C LEU A 61 10.49 13.54 5.35
N LEU A 62 11.66 13.98 4.88
CA LEU A 62 12.96 13.83 5.54
C LEU A 62 13.55 15.20 5.88
#